data_AF-A0A534UZ82-F1
#
_entry.id   AF-A0A534UZ82-F1
#
_cell.length_a   1.000
_cell.length_b   1.000
_cell.length_c   1.000
_cell.angle_alpha   90.00
_cell.angle_beta   90.00
_cell.angle_gamma   90.00
#
_symmetry.space_group_name_H-M   'P 1'
#
loop_
_entity.id
_entity.type
_entity.pdbx_description
1 polymer ?
#
loop_
_entity_poly.entity_id
_entity_poly.type
_entity_poly.pdbx_seq_one_letter_code
_entity_poly.pdbx_strand_id
1 'polypeptide(L)'
;MLRDNEVLKKMIATGEERMSKLASQLLQNETFMGALQKTMSAALDVKATAERAAHSALSAMNIPTSDDVRKLEGKIDELEKVFEGLSKKIAELQKKEAAAQSQTQAH
;
A
#
# COMPACT_ATOMS: atom_id res chain seq x y z
N MET A 1 26.56 34.18 -9.65
CA MET A 1 26.63 34.48 -8.21
C MET A 1 25.40 35.27 -7.75
N LEU A 2 24.21 34.66 -7.78
CA LEU A 2 22.95 35.27 -7.29
C LEU A 2 22.46 34.62 -5.98
N ARG A 3 23.22 33.65 -5.45
CA ARG A 3 22.92 32.90 -4.22
C ARG A 3 23.50 33.56 -2.95
N ASP A 4 24.30 34.62 -3.09
CA ASP A 4 24.99 35.32 -1.99
C ASP A 4 24.47 36.74 -1.74
N ASN A 5 23.25 37.04 -2.19
CA ASN A 5 22.60 38.29 -1.80
C ASN A 5 21.90 38.08 -0.45
N GLU A 6 22.52 38.56 0.63
CA GLU A 6 22.00 38.57 2.01
C GLU A 6 20.55 39.09 2.11
N VAL A 7 20.16 40.01 1.21
CA VAL A 7 18.80 40.57 1.16
C VAL A 7 17.80 39.55 0.60
N LEU A 8 18.18 38.74 -0.39
CA LEU A 8 17.34 37.66 -0.93
C LEU A 8 17.17 36.54 0.10
N LYS A 9 18.23 36.19 0.84
CA LYS A 9 18.14 35.23 1.96
C LYS A 9 17.23 35.74 3.07
N LYS A 10 17.36 37.02 3.48
CA LYS A 10 16.47 37.64 4.47
C LYS A 10 15.02 37.74 3.99
N MET A 11 14.80 38.02 2.71
CA MET A 11 13.47 38.08 2.09
C MET A 11 12.81 36.69 2.00
N ILE A 12 13.57 35.66 1.64
CA ILE A 12 13.08 34.26 1.64
C ILE A 12 12.79 33.82 3.06
N ALA A 13 13.68 34.05 4.03
CA ALA A 13 13.47 33.69 5.43
C ALA A 13 12.24 34.41 6.04
N THR A 14 12.06 35.70 5.74
CA THR A 14 10.88 36.46 6.16
C THR A 14 9.61 35.98 5.45
N GLY A 15 9.73 35.56 4.18
CA GLY A 15 8.65 34.96 3.40
C GLY A 15 8.22 33.60 3.96
N GLU A 16 9.18 32.75 4.32
CA GLU A 16 8.95 31.46 4.96
C GLU A 16 8.29 31.61 6.34
N GLU A 17 8.72 32.58 7.15
CA GLU A 17 8.11 32.82 8.45
C GLU A 17 6.66 33.33 8.31
N ARG A 18 6.39 34.22 7.34
CA ARG A 18 5.03 34.71 7.06
C ARG A 18 4.14 33.61 6.50
N MET A 19 4.67 32.78 5.59
CA MET A 19 3.96 31.62 5.06
C MET A 19 3.69 30.57 6.14
N SER A 20 4.64 30.33 7.04
CA SER A 20 4.47 29.41 8.16
C SER A 20 3.39 29.89 9.12
N LYS A 21 3.35 31.20 9.44
CA LYS A 21 2.27 31.79 10.25
C LYS A 21 0.91 31.66 9.56
N LEU A 22 0.84 31.94 8.26
CA LEU A 22 -0.39 31.78 7.47
C LEU A 22 -0.85 30.33 7.41
N ALA A 23 0.05 29.39 7.14
CA ALA A 23 -0.23 27.96 7.14
C ALA A 23 -0.72 27.50 8.52
N SER A 24 -0.06 27.95 9.60
CA SER A 24 -0.49 27.66 10.97
C SER A 24 -1.88 28.22 11.25
N GLN A 25 -2.17 29.45 10.83
CA GLN A 25 -3.48 30.08 11.02
C GLN A 25 -4.58 29.38 10.21
N LEU A 26 -4.27 28.92 9.00
CA LEU A 26 -5.19 28.14 8.17
C LEU A 26 -5.46 26.75 8.77
N LEU A 27 -4.42 26.06 9.25
CA LEU A 27 -4.54 24.76 9.91
C LEU A 27 -5.30 24.85 11.24
N GLN A 28 -5.19 25.97 11.95
CA GLN A 28 -5.92 26.23 13.19
C GLN A 28 -7.38 26.66 12.95
N ASN A 29 -7.74 27.03 11.72
CA ASN A 29 -9.10 27.40 11.39
C ASN A 29 -9.96 26.15 11.17
N GLU A 30 -10.83 25.84 12.13
CA GLU A 30 -11.69 24.65 12.09
C GLU A 30 -12.63 24.62 10.88
N THR A 31 -13.04 25.79 10.36
CA THR A 31 -13.91 25.89 9.17
C THR A 31 -13.12 25.53 7.91
N PHE A 32 -11.90 26.03 7.77
CA PHE A 32 -11.00 25.71 6.66
C PHE A 32 -10.57 24.25 6.72
N MET A 33 -10.12 23.76 7.87
CA MET A 33 -9.73 22.37 8.03
C MET A 33 -10.91 21.42 7.78
N GLY A 34 -12.11 21.79 8.25
CA GLY A 34 -13.34 21.05 7.97
C GLY A 34 -13.73 21.05 6.49
N ALA A 35 -13.56 22.18 5.78
CA ALA A 35 -13.78 22.26 4.34
C ALA A 35 -12.75 21.44 3.56
N LEU A 36 -11.46 21.56 3.90
CA LEU A 36 -10.36 20.81 3.31
C LEU A 36 -10.56 19.30 3.51
N GLN A 37 -10.91 18.87 4.71
CA GLN A 37 -11.21 17.49 5.00
C GLN A 37 -12.40 16.99 4.20
N LYS A 38 -13.50 17.76 4.13
CA LYS A 38 -14.67 17.40 3.31
C LYS A 38 -14.33 17.31 1.82
N THR A 39 -13.55 18.25 1.29
CA THR A 39 -13.10 18.22 -0.11
C THR A 39 -12.16 17.05 -0.37
N MET A 40 -11.25 16.75 0.56
CA MET A 40 -10.35 15.60 0.43
C MET A 40 -11.12 14.28 0.50
N SER A 41 -12.06 14.14 1.43
CA SER A 41 -12.96 12.99 1.51
C SER A 41 -13.81 12.85 0.25
N ALA A 42 -14.42 13.94 -0.24
CA ALA A 42 -15.21 13.92 -1.47
C ALA A 42 -14.35 13.57 -2.70
N ALA A 43 -13.12 14.08 -2.79
CA ALA A 43 -12.20 13.75 -3.87
C ALA A 43 -11.78 12.28 -3.82
N LEU A 44 -11.51 11.74 -2.63
CA LEU A 44 -11.21 10.33 -2.43
C LEU A 44 -12.42 9.44 -2.79
N ASP A 45 -13.63 9.84 -2.42
CA ASP A 45 -14.87 9.11 -2.74
C ASP A 45 -15.18 9.14 -4.24
N VAL A 46 -14.98 10.28 -4.90
CA VAL A 46 -15.12 10.41 -6.36
C VAL A 46 -14.09 9.54 -7.07
N LYS A 47 -12.82 9.55 -6.63
CA LYS A 47 -11.78 8.68 -7.17
C LYS A 47 -12.13 7.21 -6.99
N ALA A 48 -12.56 6.81 -5.80
CA ALA A 48 -12.95 5.43 -5.50
C ALA A 48 -14.17 4.98 -6.32
N THR A 49 -15.13 5.87 -6.53
CA THR A 49 -16.31 5.58 -7.35
C THR A 49 -15.96 5.47 -8.84
N ALA A 50 -15.08 6.35 -9.33
CA ALA A 50 -14.59 6.31 -10.71
C ALA A 50 -13.76 5.05 -10.97
N GLU A 51 -12.88 4.64 -10.05
CA GLU A 51 -12.13 3.39 -10.13
C GLU A 51 -13.05 2.17 -10.14
N ARG A 52 -14.09 2.13 -9.29
CA ARG A 52 -15.09 1.05 -9.30
C ARG A 52 -15.89 1.01 -10.60
N ALA A 53 -16.29 2.17 -11.14
CA ALA A 53 -17.01 2.25 -12.40
C ALA A 53 -16.14 1.79 -13.57
N ALA A 54 -14.88 2.22 -13.62
CA ALA A 54 -13.90 1.77 -14.61
C ALA A 54 -13.65 0.27 -14.50
N HIS A 55 -13.44 -0.23 -13.29
CA HIS A 55 -13.26 -1.66 -13.03
C HIS A 55 -14.48 -2.49 -13.44
N SER A 56 -15.69 -2.04 -13.10
CA SER A 56 -16.94 -2.70 -13.51
C SER A 56 -17.12 -2.71 -15.03
N ALA A 57 -16.78 -1.61 -15.72
CA ALA A 57 -16.88 -1.52 -17.17
C ALA A 57 -15.84 -2.41 -17.86
N LEU A 58 -14.59 -2.42 -17.38
CA LEU A 58 -13.53 -3.27 -17.91
C LEU A 58 -13.82 -4.76 -17.67
N SER A 59 -14.33 -5.10 -16.48
CA SER A 59 -14.76 -6.46 -16.13
C SER A 59 -15.94 -6.92 -16.97
N ALA A 60 -16.91 -6.04 -17.26
CA ALA A 60 -18.03 -6.34 -18.16
C ALA A 60 -17.58 -6.54 -19.62
N MET A 61 -16.46 -5.93 -20.03
CA MET A 61 -15.81 -6.18 -21.32
C MET A 61 -14.86 -7.38 -21.33
N ASN A 62 -14.85 -8.18 -20.25
CA ASN A 62 -13.98 -9.35 -20.08
C ASN A 62 -12.48 -9.01 -20.20
N ILE A 63 -12.10 -7.76 -19.92
CA ILE A 63 -10.71 -7.31 -19.90
C ILE A 63 -10.28 -7.25 -18.43
N PRO A 64 -9.43 -8.19 -17.95
CA PRO A 64 -8.92 -8.12 -16.58
C PRO A 64 -8.12 -6.83 -16.38
N THR A 65 -8.38 -6.14 -15.27
CA THR A 65 -7.66 -4.89 -14.96
C THR A 65 -6.27 -5.17 -14.39
N SER A 66 -5.37 -4.20 -14.45
CA SER A 66 -4.01 -4.36 -13.91
C SER A 66 -3.98 -4.67 -12.40
N ASP A 67 -4.97 -4.19 -11.64
CA ASP A 67 -5.09 -4.52 -10.21
C ASP A 67 -5.58 -5.95 -9.98
N ASP A 68 -6.40 -6.49 -10.88
CA ASP A 68 -6.85 -7.88 -10.80
C ASP A 68 -5.70 -8.85 -11.05
N VAL A 69 -4.83 -8.53 -12.01
CA VAL A 69 -3.61 -9.30 -12.27
C VAL A 69 -2.71 -9.31 -11.04
N ARG A 70 -2.46 -8.15 -10.42
CA ARG A 70 -1.64 -8.07 -9.18
C ARG A 70 -2.24 -8.87 -8.02
N LYS A 71 -3.58 -8.81 -7.84
CA LYS A 71 -4.27 -9.62 -6.82
C LYS A 71 -4.14 -11.11 -7.12
N LEU A 72 -4.20 -11.51 -8.39
CA LEU A 72 -4.04 -12.90 -8.80
C LEU A 72 -2.61 -13.38 -8.56
N GLU A 73 -1.60 -12.58 -8.90
CA GLU A 73 -0.19 -12.84 -8.59
C GLU A 73 0.02 -13.06 -7.09
N GLY A 74 -0.50 -12.18 -6.23
CA GLY A 74 -0.39 -12.34 -4.78
C GLY A 74 -1.05 -13.62 -4.25
N LYS A 75 -2.19 -14.03 -4.84
CA LYS A 75 -2.84 -15.30 -4.49
C LYS A 75 -2.05 -16.52 -4.96
N ILE A 76 -1.39 -16.44 -6.11
CA ILE A 76 -0.52 -17.50 -6.62
C ILE A 76 0.69 -17.66 -5.68
N ASP A 77 1.35 -16.58 -5.29
CA ASP A 77 2.46 -16.60 -4.32
C ASP A 77 2.06 -17.22 -2.98
N GLU A 78 0.85 -16.94 -2.51
CA GLU A 78 0.32 -17.52 -1.28
C GLU A 78 0.07 -19.04 -1.43
N LEU A 79 -0.49 -19.46 -2.56
CA LEU A 79 -0.67 -20.88 -2.86
C LEU A 79 0.67 -21.61 -2.95
N GLU A 80 1.69 -21.02 -3.60
CA GLU A 80 3.03 -21.60 -3.67
C GLU A 80 3.62 -21.85 -2.28
N LYS A 81 3.51 -20.87 -1.37
CA LYS A 81 3.96 -21.04 0.02
C LYS A 81 3.23 -22.15 0.76
N VAL A 82 1.92 -22.29 0.53
CA VAL A 82 1.12 -23.37 1.11
C VAL A 82 1.58 -24.73 0.58
N PHE A 83 1.82 -24.84 -0.73
CA PHE A 83 2.35 -26.07 -1.34
C PHE A 83 3.73 -26.43 -0.80
N GLU A 84 4.66 -25.48 -0.72
CA GLU A 84 5.97 -25.72 -0.12
C GLU A 84 5.86 -26.19 1.34
N GLY A 85 4.98 -25.58 2.13
CA GLY A 85 4.72 -25.98 3.51
C GLY A 85 4.17 -27.41 3.61
N LEU A 86 3.24 -27.78 2.73
CA LEU A 86 2.70 -29.13 2.64
C LEU A 86 3.79 -30.14 2.24
N SER A 87 4.60 -29.83 1.22
CA SER A 87 5.70 -30.69 0.78
C SER A 87 6.70 -30.93 1.90
N LYS A 88 7.06 -29.91 2.68
CA LYS A 88 7.94 -30.05 3.85
C LYS A 88 7.33 -30.97 4.92
N LYS A 89 6.05 -30.78 5.24
CA LYS A 89 5.35 -31.65 6.23
C LYS A 89 5.27 -33.10 5.76
N ILE A 90 5.00 -33.34 4.48
CA ILE A 90 4.98 -34.69 3.90
C ILE A 90 6.37 -35.33 4.03
N ALA A 91 7.43 -34.60 3.68
CA ALA A 91 8.80 -35.10 3.80
C ALA A 91 9.18 -35.43 5.26
N GLU A 92 8.75 -34.59 6.22
CA GLU A 92 8.94 -34.87 7.65
C GLU A 92 8.19 -36.12 8.12
N LEU A 93 6.96 -36.32 7.66
CA LEU A 93 6.17 -37.51 7.98
C LEU A 93 6.81 -38.78 7.40
N GLN A 94 7.24 -38.74 6.14
CA GLN A 94 7.95 -39.86 5.50
C GLN A 94 9.25 -40.19 6.24
N LYS A 95 10.01 -39.17 6.68
CA LYS A 95 11.22 -39.38 7.47
C LYS A 95 10.92 -40.01 8.84
N LYS A 96 9.83 -39.60 9.49
CA LYS A 96 9.37 -40.20 10.76
C LYS A 96 8.91 -41.64 10.58
N GLU A 97 8.18 -41.95 9.52
CA GLU A 97 7.77 -43.33 9.19
C GLU A 97 8.99 -44.23 8.91
N ALA A 98 9.94 -43.75 8.10
CA ALA A 98 11.18 -44.48 7.84
C ALA A 98 11.99 -44.74 9.12
N ALA A 99 12.06 -43.74 10.01
CA ALA A 99 12.72 -43.88 11.31
C ALA A 99 12.01 -44.92 12.21
N ALA A 100 10.66 -44.89 12.24
CA ALA A 100 9.87 -45.86 13.01
C ALA A 100 10.04 -47.30 12.47
N GLN A 101 10.09 -47.49 11.15
CA GLN A 101 10.31 -48.79 10.53
C GLN A 101 11.70 -49.38 10.83
N SER A 102 12.73 -48.54 10.87
CA SER A 102 14.09 -48.97 11.22
C SER A 102 14.25 -49.40 12.68
N GLN A 103 13.42 -48.89 13.59
CA GLN A 103 13.42 -49.27 15.01
C GLN A 103 12.69 -50.60 15.26
N THR A 104 11.68 -50.94 14.46
CA THR A 104 10.94 -52.20 14.57
C THR A 104 11.71 -53.42 14.05
N GLN A 105 12.72 -53.24 13.18
CA GLN A 105 13.55 -54.33 12.66
C GLN A 105 14.79 -54.63 13.53
N ALA A 106 15.04 -53.84 14.58
CA ALA A 106 16.18 -54.00 15.49
C ALA A 106 15.82 -54.72 16.82
N HIS A 107 14.59 -55.23 16.93
CA HIS A 107 14.10 -56.11 18.00
C HIS A 107 13.69 -57.46 17.41
#